data_AF-A0A7C3UT94-F1
#
_entry.id   AF-A0A7C3UT94-F1
#
_cell.length_a   1.000
_cell.length_b   1.000
_cell.length_c   1.000
_cell.angle_alpha   90.00
_cell.angle_beta   90.00
_cell.angle_gamma   90.00
#
_symmetry.space_group_name_H-M   'P 1'
#
loop_
_entity.id
_entity.type
_entity.pdbx_description
1 polymer ?
#
loop_
_entity_poly.entity_id
_entity_poly.type
_entity_poly.pdbx_seq_one_letter_code
_entity_poly.pdbx_strand_id
1 'polypeptide(L)'
;MPGILNLLPRLPEWRSVARGLENNLRQQLVFGAGGPVRGLLMAGWAERAGPVLIVTPQEAEARVLASDLKSLLPAHGVRLFPSWPLPTFQVMAQGREAMAQRLGILQELCLGGSPIVVAPVEAILRRLTPRGAFCQQMLSLSGGMTLEPGLLFRTLLALG
;
A
#
# COMPACT_ATOMS: atom_id res chain seq x y z
N MET A 1 11.95 -6.08 15.51
CA MET A 1 13.43 -6.18 15.43
C MET A 1 14.00 -5.03 14.59
N PRO A 2 13.94 -3.76 15.04
CA PRO A 2 14.43 -2.62 14.26
C PRO A 2 15.97 -2.55 14.15
N GLY A 3 16.70 -3.29 15.00
CA GLY A 3 18.16 -3.20 15.08
C GLY A 3 18.92 -3.53 13.79
N ILE A 4 18.38 -4.39 12.94
CA ILE A 4 19.06 -4.75 11.68
C ILE A 4 18.98 -3.63 10.63
N LEU A 5 17.93 -2.82 10.63
CA LEU A 5 17.78 -1.67 9.73
C LEU A 5 18.80 -0.57 10.05
N ASN A 6 19.19 -0.44 11.32
CA ASN A 6 20.22 0.51 11.77
C ASN A 6 21.62 0.21 11.22
N LEU A 7 21.84 -0.96 10.62
CA LEU A 7 23.10 -1.30 9.96
C LEU A 7 23.17 -0.73 8.54
N LEU A 8 22.03 -0.49 7.89
CA LEU A 8 21.98 -0.03 6.50
C LEU A 8 22.72 1.31 6.29
N PRO A 9 22.56 2.35 7.15
CA PRO A 9 23.30 3.60 7.01
C PRO A 9 24.83 3.48 7.04
N ARG A 10 25.38 2.37 7.56
CA ARG A 10 26.82 2.13 7.62
C ARG A 10 27.38 1.69 6.26
N LEU A 11 26.56 1.10 5.40
CA LEU A 11 26.96 0.63 4.08
C LEU A 11 27.26 1.81 3.13
N PRO A 12 28.37 1.79 2.38
CA PRO A 12 28.66 2.84 1.41
C PRO A 12 27.63 2.89 0.27
N GLU A 13 27.09 1.75 -0.15
CA GLU A 13 26.07 1.64 -1.20
C GLU A 13 24.78 2.33 -0.77
N TRP A 14 24.38 2.15 0.50
CA TRP A 14 23.24 2.83 1.09
C TRP A 14 23.39 4.35 1.04
N ARG A 15 24.55 4.85 1.47
CA ARG A 15 24.87 6.29 1.46
C ARG A 15 24.94 6.86 0.05
N SER A 16 25.30 6.04 -0.94
CA SER A 16 25.24 6.44 -2.35
C SER A 16 23.81 6.71 -2.79
N VAL A 17 22.90 5.77 -2.50
CA VAL A 17 21.48 5.92 -2.86
C VAL A 17 20.81 7.05 -2.08
N ALA A 18 21.16 7.22 -0.79
CA ALA A 18 20.66 8.30 0.07
C ALA A 18 20.99 9.67 -0.52
N ARG A 19 22.27 9.88 -0.88
CA ARG A 19 22.72 11.12 -1.52
C ARG A 19 22.03 11.37 -2.85
N GLY A 20 21.74 10.32 -3.62
CA GLY A 20 20.95 10.46 -4.83
C GLY A 20 19.55 11.01 -4.58
N LEU A 21 18.87 10.52 -3.54
CA LEU A 21 17.54 11.03 -3.16
C LEU A 21 17.61 12.46 -2.63
N GLU A 22 18.60 12.77 -1.78
CA GLU A 22 18.84 14.13 -1.26
C GLU A 22 19.13 15.13 -2.39
N ASN A 23 19.80 14.69 -3.45
CA ASN A 23 20.05 15.48 -4.66
C ASN A 23 18.89 15.46 -5.67
N ASN A 24 17.71 14.99 -5.27
CA ASN A 24 16.50 14.90 -6.11
C ASN A 24 16.69 14.10 -7.41
N LEU A 25 17.54 13.07 -7.40
CA LEU A 25 17.62 12.14 -8.53
C LEU A 25 16.29 11.42 -8.68
N ARG A 26 15.70 11.50 -9.87
CA ARG A 26 14.40 10.91 -10.18
C ARG A 26 14.43 9.39 -10.31
N GLN A 27 15.60 8.83 -10.62
CA GLN A 27 15.76 7.40 -10.86
C GLN A 27 17.13 6.95 -10.37
N GLN A 28 17.15 5.80 -9.70
CA GLN A 28 18.37 5.13 -9.26
C GLN A 28 18.19 3.63 -9.44
N LEU A 29 19.28 2.93 -9.79
CA LEU A 29 19.30 1.50 -10.01
C LEU A 29 20.18 0.84 -8.96
N VAL A 30 19.65 -0.20 -8.31
CA VAL A 30 20.37 -0.98 -7.30
C VAL A 30 20.52 -2.41 -7.82
N PHE A 31 21.76 -2.84 -8.01
CA PHE A 31 22.11 -4.18 -8.48
C PHE A 31 22.63 -5.04 -7.33
N GLY A 32 22.61 -6.37 -7.50
CA GLY A 32 23.16 -7.32 -6.52
C GLY A 32 22.29 -7.58 -5.29
N ALA A 33 21.11 -6.96 -5.17
CA ALA A 33 20.15 -7.21 -4.10
C ALA A 33 19.31 -8.48 -4.37
N GLY A 34 19.89 -9.64 -4.07
CA GLY A 34 19.23 -10.94 -4.14
C GLY A 34 18.52 -11.35 -2.84
N GLY A 35 17.41 -12.09 -2.96
CA GLY A 35 16.76 -12.76 -1.83
C GLY A 35 16.34 -11.81 -0.69
N PRO A 36 16.54 -12.20 0.59
CA PRO A 36 16.10 -11.43 1.76
C PRO A 36 16.70 -10.02 1.86
N VAL A 37 17.89 -9.81 1.29
CA VAL A 37 18.57 -8.51 1.28
C VAL A 37 17.71 -7.46 0.58
N ARG A 38 16.97 -7.85 -0.46
CA ARG A 38 16.06 -6.95 -1.17
C ARG A 38 14.95 -6.44 -0.26
N GLY A 39 14.32 -7.35 0.51
CA GLY A 39 13.29 -7.00 1.49
C GLY A 39 13.81 -6.05 2.57
N LEU A 40 15.03 -6.32 3.07
CA LEU A 40 15.70 -5.46 4.06
C LEU A 40 15.98 -4.05 3.53
N LEU A 41 16.51 -3.95 2.30
CA LEU A 41 16.76 -2.67 1.65
C LEU A 41 15.45 -1.89 1.45
N MET A 42 14.42 -2.56 0.94
CA MET A 42 13.10 -1.96 0.76
C MET A 42 12.50 -1.48 2.10
N ALA A 43 12.65 -2.25 3.18
CA ALA A 43 12.20 -1.85 4.50
C ALA A 43 12.91 -0.58 4.99
N GLY A 44 14.24 -0.55 4.92
CA GLY A 44 15.00 0.63 5.36
C GLY A 44 14.62 1.89 4.56
N TRP A 45 14.34 1.76 3.26
CA TRP A 45 13.96 2.90 2.43
C TRP A 45 12.53 3.34 2.73
N ALA A 46 11.61 2.37 2.89
CA ALA A 46 10.23 2.65 3.23
C ALA A 46 10.07 3.34 4.59
N GLU A 47 10.95 3.03 5.56
CA GLU A 47 11.00 3.72 6.86
C GLU A 47 11.37 5.21 6.73
N ARG A 48 12.18 5.59 5.73
CA ARG A 48 12.72 6.95 5.59
C ARG A 48 11.98 7.84 4.60
N ALA A 49 11.34 7.26 3.60
CA ALA A 49 10.92 7.96 2.38
C ALA A 49 9.50 8.55 2.43
N GLY A 50 8.79 8.46 3.56
CA GLY A 50 7.40 8.92 3.66
C GLY A 50 6.43 7.94 2.95
N PRO A 51 5.39 8.41 2.23
CA PRO A 51 4.49 7.53 1.49
C PRO A 51 5.24 6.77 0.39
N VAL A 52 5.28 5.43 0.46
CA VAL A 52 6.00 4.59 -0.50
C VAL A 52 5.05 3.58 -1.15
N LEU A 53 5.13 3.48 -2.48
CA LEU A 53 4.57 2.39 -3.27
C LEU A 53 5.70 1.47 -3.73
N ILE A 54 5.64 0.20 -3.35
CA ILE A 54 6.54 -0.85 -3.78
C ILE A 54 5.81 -1.73 -4.80
N VAL A 55 6.34 -1.79 -6.02
CA VAL A 55 5.75 -2.58 -7.10
C VAL A 55 6.52 -3.87 -7.30
N THR A 56 5.83 -5.01 -7.29
CA THR A 56 6.41 -6.32 -7.58
C THR A 56 5.95 -6.87 -8.93
N PRO A 57 6.68 -7.80 -9.54
CA PRO A 57 6.27 -8.46 -10.78
C PRO A 57 4.97 -9.25 -10.66
N GLN A 58 4.70 -9.89 -9.52
CA GLN A 58 3.56 -10.80 -9.33
C GLN A 58 2.96 -10.70 -7.91
N GLU A 59 1.71 -11.14 -7.78
CA GLU A 59 0.94 -11.17 -6.52
C GLU A 59 1.64 -11.99 -5.41
N ALA A 60 2.25 -13.13 -5.77
CA ALA A 60 2.95 -13.99 -4.81
C ALA A 60 4.13 -13.26 -4.16
N GLU A 61 4.94 -12.56 -4.95
CA GLU A 61 6.05 -11.74 -4.46
C GLU A 61 5.55 -10.57 -3.61
N ALA A 62 4.45 -9.93 -4.01
CA ALA A 62 3.83 -8.85 -3.25
C ALA A 62 3.42 -9.32 -1.84
N ARG A 63 2.83 -10.51 -1.73
CA ARG A 63 2.38 -11.10 -0.46
C ARG A 63 3.54 -11.41 0.47
N VAL A 64 4.57 -12.08 -0.04
CA VAL A 64 5.77 -12.43 0.73
C VAL A 64 6.43 -11.13 1.24
N LEU A 65 6.66 -10.18 0.33
CA LEU A 65 7.29 -8.91 0.69
C LEU A 65 6.46 -8.11 1.70
N ALA A 66 5.14 -8.01 1.51
CA ALA A 66 4.29 -7.31 2.47
C ALA A 66 4.33 -7.97 3.85
N SER A 67 4.41 -9.30 3.93
CA SER A 67 4.57 -10.03 5.18
C SER A 67 5.91 -9.73 5.87
N ASP A 68 7.00 -9.74 5.10
CA ASP A 68 8.34 -9.41 5.60
C ASP A 68 8.39 -7.97 6.12
N LEU A 69 7.87 -7.01 5.33
CA LEU A 69 7.83 -5.61 5.71
C LEU A 69 6.97 -5.36 6.94
N LYS A 70 5.82 -6.03 7.10
CA LYS A 70 5.01 -5.96 8.33
C LYS A 70 5.81 -6.40 9.57
N SER A 71 6.63 -7.43 9.41
CA SER A 71 7.47 -7.97 10.49
C SER A 71 8.64 -7.04 10.84
N LEU A 72 9.22 -6.39 9.82
CA LEU A 72 10.35 -5.45 9.97
C LEU A 72 9.90 -4.07 10.46
N LEU A 73 8.74 -3.60 10.03
CA LEU A 73 8.21 -2.24 10.24
C LEU A 73 6.80 -2.24 10.88
N PRO A 74 6.63 -2.82 12.08
CA PRO A 74 5.30 -2.97 12.70
C PRO A 74 4.59 -1.63 12.95
N ALA A 75 5.33 -0.53 13.10
CA ALA A 75 4.79 0.80 13.37
C ALA A 75 4.39 1.61 12.12
N HIS A 76 4.80 1.21 10.91
CA HIS A 76 4.71 2.06 9.70
C HIS A 76 3.50 1.74 8.81
N GLY A 77 2.60 0.85 9.24
CA GLY A 77 1.37 0.55 8.50
C GLY A 77 1.64 0.01 7.09
N VAL A 78 2.01 -1.26 6.98
CA VAL A 78 2.23 -1.91 5.67
C VAL A 78 0.92 -2.50 5.14
N ARG A 79 0.58 -2.19 3.89
CA ARG A 79 -0.63 -2.63 3.18
C ARG A 79 -0.28 -3.35 1.89
N LEU A 80 -0.87 -4.53 1.70
CA LEU A 80 -0.87 -5.20 0.38
C LEU A 80 -2.07 -4.67 -0.40
N PHE A 81 -1.85 -4.09 -1.57
CA PHE A 81 -2.89 -3.71 -2.51
C PHE A 81 -3.05 -4.83 -3.54
N PRO A 82 -4.06 -5.71 -3.38
CA PRO A 82 -4.13 -6.94 -4.14
C PRO A 82 -4.54 -6.69 -5.60
N SER A 83 -4.11 -7.60 -6.47
CA SER A 83 -4.65 -7.73 -7.81
C SER A 83 -6.15 -8.08 -7.80
N TRP A 84 -6.84 -7.78 -8.90
CA TRP A 84 -8.23 -8.18 -9.04
C TRP A 84 -8.29 -9.68 -9.33
N PRO A 85 -9.05 -10.47 -8.57
CA PRO A 85 -9.05 -11.90 -8.78
C PRO A 85 -9.75 -12.23 -10.10
N LEU A 86 -9.13 -13.09 -10.92
CA LEU A 86 -9.73 -13.56 -12.17
C LEU A 86 -11.00 -14.33 -11.83
N PRO A 87 -12.13 -14.05 -12.49
CA PRO A 87 -13.39 -14.71 -12.17
C PRO A 87 -13.34 -16.19 -12.57
N THR A 88 -13.19 -17.07 -11.58
CA THR A 88 -13.58 -18.50 -11.67
C THR A 88 -14.67 -18.77 -10.64
N PHE A 89 -15.46 -19.83 -10.80
CA PHE A 89 -16.69 -20.06 -10.01
C PHE A 89 -16.49 -20.08 -8.48
N GLN A 90 -15.25 -20.33 -8.00
CA GLN A 90 -14.87 -20.29 -6.57
C GLN A 90 -14.51 -18.88 -6.04
N VAL A 91 -14.53 -17.84 -6.87
CA VAL A 91 -13.90 -16.54 -6.61
C VAL A 91 -14.88 -15.45 -6.17
N MET A 92 -16.20 -15.69 -6.16
CA MET A 92 -17.17 -14.65 -5.78
C MET A 92 -16.95 -14.12 -4.35
N ALA A 93 -16.64 -14.99 -3.38
CA ALA A 93 -16.34 -14.57 -2.01
C ALA A 93 -14.98 -13.84 -1.92
N GLN A 94 -13.94 -14.40 -2.54
CA GLN A 94 -12.58 -13.83 -2.56
C GLN A 94 -12.53 -12.46 -3.28
N GLY A 95 -13.39 -12.25 -4.27
CA GLY A 95 -13.57 -10.97 -4.96
C GLY A 95 -14.04 -9.85 -4.02
N ARG A 96 -14.91 -10.17 -3.04
CA ARG A 96 -15.40 -9.18 -2.07
C ARG A 96 -14.32 -8.79 -1.07
N GLU A 97 -13.52 -9.75 -0.60
CA GLU A 97 -12.40 -9.48 0.31
C GLU A 97 -11.31 -8.63 -0.35
N ALA A 98 -10.89 -9.00 -1.56
CA ALA A 98 -9.90 -8.22 -2.32
C ALA A 98 -10.41 -6.81 -2.61
N MET A 99 -11.69 -6.67 -2.96
CA MET A 99 -12.32 -5.36 -3.16
C MET A 99 -12.32 -4.53 -1.87
N ALA A 100 -12.79 -5.10 -0.76
CA ALA A 100 -12.83 -4.41 0.53
C ALA A 100 -11.43 -3.97 0.98
N GLN A 101 -10.42 -4.82 0.78
CA GLN A 101 -9.03 -4.49 1.07
C GLN A 101 -8.53 -3.30 0.22
N ARG A 102 -8.83 -3.29 -1.08
CA ARG A 102 -8.48 -2.16 -1.96
C ARG A 102 -9.16 -0.87 -1.51
N LEU A 103 -10.47 -0.92 -1.25
CA LEU A 103 -11.23 0.23 -0.78
C LEU A 103 -10.71 0.76 0.54
N GLY A 104 -10.38 -0.10 1.50
CA GLY A 104 -9.80 0.29 2.78
C GLY A 104 -8.46 1.02 2.65
N ILE A 105 -7.58 0.57 1.74
CA ILE A 105 -6.30 1.23 1.47
C ILE A 105 -6.52 2.60 0.81
N LEU A 106 -7.43 2.69 -0.17
CA LEU A 106 -7.75 3.95 -0.83
C LEU A 106 -8.42 4.94 0.14
N GLN A 107 -9.26 4.44 1.05
CA GLN A 107 -9.86 5.23 2.12
C GLN A 107 -8.76 5.77 3.06
N GLU A 108 -7.84 4.92 3.51
CA GLU A 108 -6.71 5.32 4.36
C GLU A 108 -5.89 6.43 3.70
N LEU A 109 -5.58 6.29 2.41
CA LEU A 109 -4.88 7.32 1.62
C LEU A 109 -5.71 8.61 1.46
N CYS A 110 -7.02 8.50 1.25
CA CYS A 110 -7.92 9.66 1.16
C CYS A 110 -7.96 10.46 2.46
N LEU A 111 -7.94 9.77 3.61
CA LEU A 111 -7.97 10.37 4.94
C LEU A 111 -6.60 10.92 5.39
N GLY A 112 -5.60 10.92 4.51
CA GLY A 112 -4.27 11.46 4.79
C GLY A 112 -3.32 10.48 5.46
N GLY A 113 -3.70 9.20 5.59
CA GLY A 113 -2.79 8.14 5.98
C GLY A 113 -1.68 7.96 4.95
N SER A 114 -0.50 7.57 5.42
CA SER A 114 0.69 7.33 4.60
C SER A 114 1.22 5.91 4.76
N PRO A 115 0.41 4.87 4.48
CA PRO A 115 0.86 3.49 4.59
C PRO A 115 1.94 3.18 3.55
N ILE A 116 2.79 2.21 3.87
CA ILE A 116 3.66 1.56 2.88
C ILE A 116 2.78 0.62 2.06
N VAL A 117 2.60 0.90 0.78
CA VAL A 117 1.77 0.09 -0.10
C VAL A 117 2.66 -0.85 -0.92
N VAL A 118 2.39 -2.15 -0.86
CA VAL A 118 3.01 -3.17 -1.72
C VAL A 118 1.95 -3.64 -2.71
N ALA A 119 2.25 -3.64 -4.00
CA ALA A 119 1.30 -4.02 -5.04
C ALA A 119 2.00 -4.77 -6.17
N PRO A 120 1.38 -5.81 -6.76
CA PRO A 120 1.87 -6.36 -8.00
C PRO A 120 1.56 -5.41 -9.17
N VAL A 121 2.33 -5.50 -10.25
CA VAL A 121 2.21 -4.63 -11.43
C VAL A 121 0.79 -4.63 -11.99
N GLU A 122 0.12 -5.77 -12.03
CA GLU A 122 -1.24 -5.91 -12.55
C GLU A 122 -2.27 -5.12 -11.72
N ALA A 123 -2.03 -4.95 -10.42
CA ALA A 123 -2.92 -4.19 -9.55
C ALA A 123 -2.85 -2.68 -9.82
N ILE A 124 -1.69 -2.18 -10.23
CA ILE A 124 -1.42 -0.75 -10.49
C ILE A 124 -1.82 -0.34 -11.91
N LEU A 125 -1.72 -1.25 -12.89
CA LEU A 125 -2.11 -0.97 -14.27
C LEU A 125 -3.62 -0.73 -14.45
N ARG A 126 -4.44 -1.14 -13.48
CA ARG A 126 -5.87 -0.96 -13.53
C ARG A 126 -6.26 0.46 -13.10
N ARG A 127 -7.03 1.14 -13.95
CA ARG A 127 -7.56 2.48 -13.64
C ARG A 127 -8.38 2.47 -12.35
N LEU A 128 -8.20 3.51 -11.55
CA LEU A 128 -8.97 3.78 -10.35
C LEU A 128 -9.90 4.96 -10.58
N THR A 129 -10.93 5.07 -9.74
CA THR A 129 -11.75 6.27 -9.64
C THR A 129 -10.86 7.46 -9.28
N PRO A 130 -11.05 8.65 -9.91
CA PRO A 130 -10.31 9.84 -9.55
C PRO A 130 -10.40 10.13 -8.05
N ARG A 131 -9.28 10.51 -7.43
CA ARG A 131 -9.18 10.76 -5.98
C ARG A 131 -10.32 11.66 -5.47
N GLY A 132 -10.57 12.78 -6.14
CA GLY A 132 -11.61 13.74 -5.73
C GLY A 132 -13.00 13.11 -5.67
N ALA A 133 -13.36 12.37 -6.72
CA ALA A 133 -14.63 11.65 -6.77
C ALA A 133 -14.69 10.54 -5.71
N PHE A 134 -13.64 9.75 -5.54
CA PHE A 134 -13.62 8.68 -4.55
C PHE A 134 -13.73 9.21 -3.11
N CYS A 135 -12.94 10.22 -2.75
CA CYS A 135 -12.97 10.75 -1.38
C CYS A 135 -14.32 11.44 -1.05
N GLN A 136 -15.00 12.03 -2.04
CA GLN A 136 -16.32 12.65 -1.85
C GLN A 136 -17.45 11.64 -1.61
N GLN A 137 -17.28 10.38 -2.01
CA GLN A 137 -18.26 9.31 -1.83
C GLN A 137 -18.12 8.61 -0.47
N MET A 138 -17.23 9.07 0.41
CA MET A 138 -17.06 8.49 1.74
C MET A 138 -18.12 9.01 2.72
N LEU A 139 -18.94 8.11 3.24
CA LEU A 139 -19.89 8.39 4.33
C LEU A 139 -19.26 8.00 5.67
N SER A 140 -19.09 8.97 6.58
CA SER A 140 -18.63 8.73 7.95
C SER A 140 -19.82 8.70 8.91
N LEU A 141 -19.90 7.64 9.71
CA LEU A 141 -20.93 7.46 10.73
C LEU A 141 -20.26 7.37 12.10
N SER A 142 -20.79 8.10 13.09
CA SER A 142 -20.29 8.09 14.47
C SER A 142 -21.43 7.96 15.47
N GLY A 143 -21.13 7.43 16.66
CA GLY A 143 -22.10 7.38 17.76
C GLY A 143 -22.66 8.77 18.09
N GLY A 144 -23.96 8.87 18.33
CA GLY A 144 -24.65 10.14 18.60
C GLY A 144 -25.03 10.94 17.35
N MET A 145 -24.64 10.49 16.15
CA MET A 145 -25.07 11.11 14.90
C MET A 145 -26.56 10.83 14.66
N THR A 146 -27.35 11.87 14.43
CA THR A 146 -28.74 11.75 14.00
C THR A 146 -28.80 11.88 12.48
N LEU A 147 -29.34 10.86 11.82
CA LEU A 147 -29.48 10.80 10.38
C LEU A 147 -30.93 10.50 10.02
N GLU A 148 -31.41 11.13 8.95
CA GLU A 148 -32.70 10.79 8.36
C GLU A 148 -32.60 9.43 7.65
N PRO A 149 -33.42 8.42 8.02
CA PRO A 149 -33.34 7.09 7.41
C PRO A 149 -33.50 7.10 5.88
N GLY A 150 -34.37 7.97 5.35
CA GLY A 150 -34.62 8.09 3.91
C GLY A 150 -33.40 8.60 3.14
N LEU A 151 -32.70 9.60 3.69
CA LEU A 151 -31.47 10.14 3.12
C LEU A 151 -30.32 9.12 3.21
N LEU A 152 -30.18 8.41 4.34
CA LEU A 152 -29.20 7.35 4.49
C LEU A 152 -29.43 6.22 3.47
N PHE A 153 -30.68 5.76 3.32
CA PHE A 153 -31.04 4.72 2.36
C PHE A 153 -30.69 5.10 0.92
N ARG A 154 -31.05 6.31 0.50
CA ARG A 154 -30.71 6.82 -0.85
C ARG A 154 -29.21 6.93 -1.07
N THR A 155 -28.48 7.38 -0.04
CA THR A 155 -27.01 7.51 -0.10
C THR A 155 -26.35 6.14 -0.25
N LEU A 156 -26.76 5.15 0.54
CA LEU A 156 -26.23 3.79 0.44
C LEU A 156 -26.55 3.14 -0.90
N LEU A 157 -27.78 3.29 -1.42
CA LEU A 157 -28.13 2.79 -2.75
C LEU A 157 -27.29 3.41 -3.87
N ALA A 158 -26.92 4.69 -3.74
CA ALA A 158 -26.07 5.35 -4.73
C ALA A 158 -24.62 4.86 -4.72
N LEU A 159 -24.16 4.24 -3.62
CA LEU A 159 -22.82 3.69 -3.47
C LEU A 159 -22.68 2.26 -4.01
N GLY A 160 -23.80 1.58 -4.28
CA GLY A 160 -23.87 0.19 -4.77
C GLY A 160 -24.12 -0.82 -3.66
#